data_AF-A0A060XIM4-F1
#
_entry.id   AF-A0A060XIM4-F1
#
_cell.length_a   1.000
_cell.length_b   1.000
_cell.length_c   1.000
_cell.angle_alpha   90.00
_cell.angle_beta   90.00
_cell.angle_gamma   90.00
#
_symmetry.space_group_name_H-M   'P 1'
#
loop_
_entity.id
_entity.type
_entity.pdbx_description
1 polymer ?
#
loop_
_entity_poly.entity_id
_entity_poly.type
_entity_poly.pdbx_seq_one_letter_code
_entity_poly.pdbx_strand_id
1 'polypeptide(L)'
;MLTDSLALCFLPGLYDKCFYASSDRGWLLGIRAVSEQGNCDPRFFFSLKTDRAHKVTSIHSNGQYLPNTWAHLAVTYDGLYMKLYVNGAQVGVSREQSGNVFSYLTKKCKVLMVGGNALNHNYRGAVERVNLWREARGQRQIIRDMQGHEDPQDAPQLVIRETFEHPARKWLTVKDGSFPQQEEGVGGSGSGGSLDTTLEPPTCGQTICDNVEVVTNYNRTWTFRKPKTMRYRVVNVWDDAGRRPTVMPHQIQLQHQDLNKAFAVYNITWELSVHNVTNSSLRNRLVLANCDISKVGDEACDPECNHTLTGFDAGDCKRHRSRCPEYKQGNGVCDPECNWDNFFYDNGDCCNPNVTDVTKTCFNRSSPHRSALCLCFYLCFMSPKRRYSLVFNFKSFSQIMN
;
A
#
# COMPACT_ATOMS: atom_id res chain seq x y z
N MET A 1 -9.60 11.44 -21.80
CA MET A 1 -10.43 10.45 -21.10
C MET A 1 -10.24 9.10 -21.79
N LEU A 2 -9.28 8.30 -21.32
CA LEU A 2 -9.03 6.94 -21.79
C LEU A 2 -8.74 6.10 -20.53
N THR A 3 -9.75 5.34 -20.16
CA THR A 3 -9.78 4.08 -19.41
C THR A 3 -8.49 3.59 -18.75
N ASP A 4 -8.49 3.60 -17.41
CA ASP A 4 -7.65 2.77 -16.53
C ASP A 4 -8.02 1.28 -16.67
N SER A 5 -7.70 0.68 -17.81
CA SER A 5 -7.79 -0.77 -18.03
C SER A 5 -6.45 -1.44 -17.71
N LEU A 6 -5.93 -1.19 -16.51
CA LEU A 6 -4.80 -1.94 -15.95
C LEU A 6 -5.32 -3.32 -15.52
N ALA A 7 -4.68 -4.38 -16.03
CA ALA A 7 -5.09 -5.78 -15.93
C ALA A 7 -5.67 -6.14 -14.55
N LEU A 8 -6.99 -6.35 -14.53
CA LEU A 8 -7.78 -6.75 -13.37
C LEU A 8 -8.30 -8.15 -13.62
N CYS A 9 -7.90 -9.11 -12.78
CA CYS A 9 -8.34 -10.50 -12.87
C CYS A 9 -9.06 -10.88 -11.58
N PHE A 10 -10.29 -11.35 -11.69
CA PHE A 10 -11.09 -11.78 -10.53
C PHE A 10 -11.02 -13.28 -10.33
N LEU A 11 -10.71 -13.67 -9.09
CA LEU A 11 -10.67 -15.07 -8.65
C LEU A 11 -12.07 -15.45 -8.14
N PRO A 12 -12.43 -15.27 -6.85
CA PRO A 12 -13.84 -15.24 -6.45
C PRO A 12 -14.33 -13.84 -6.06
N GLY A 13 -15.62 -13.58 -6.28
CA GLY A 13 -16.31 -12.39 -5.79
C GLY A 13 -17.78 -12.64 -5.50
N LEU A 14 -18.30 -12.03 -4.42
CA LEU A 14 -19.70 -12.11 -4.02
C LEU A 14 -20.34 -10.72 -4.11
N TYR A 15 -21.37 -10.60 -4.93
CA TYR A 15 -21.98 -9.32 -5.29
C TYR A 15 -23.43 -9.21 -4.85
N ASP A 16 -23.84 -7.99 -4.51
CA ASP A 16 -25.26 -7.62 -4.43
C ASP A 16 -25.84 -7.50 -5.86
N LYS A 17 -26.92 -8.24 -6.14
CA LYS A 17 -27.67 -8.16 -7.41
C LYS A 17 -29.01 -7.45 -7.28
N CYS A 18 -29.42 -7.03 -6.09
CA CYS A 18 -30.71 -6.36 -5.90
C CYS A 18 -30.75 -4.96 -6.53
N PHE A 19 -29.57 -4.34 -6.80
CA PHE A 19 -29.44 -3.06 -7.48
C PHE A 19 -28.61 -3.21 -8.76
N TYR A 20 -29.27 -3.22 -9.93
CA TYR A 20 -28.62 -3.33 -11.24
C TYR A 20 -27.68 -2.16 -11.58
N ALA A 21 -27.78 -1.02 -10.88
CA ALA A 21 -27.07 0.22 -11.22
C ALA A 21 -25.66 0.37 -10.59
N SER A 22 -25.34 -0.39 -9.52
CA SER A 22 -24.00 -0.34 -8.91
C SER A 22 -23.68 -1.66 -8.20
N SER A 23 -22.95 -2.57 -8.85
CA SER A 23 -22.51 -3.85 -8.27
C SER A 23 -21.29 -3.71 -7.35
N ASP A 24 -21.14 -2.57 -6.68
CA ASP A 24 -19.92 -2.25 -5.91
C ASP A 24 -20.00 -2.72 -4.45
N ARG A 25 -21.16 -3.24 -4.02
CA ARG A 25 -21.38 -3.85 -2.70
C ARG A 25 -21.07 -5.34 -2.70
N GLY A 26 -20.42 -5.79 -1.64
CA GLY A 26 -19.94 -7.14 -1.50
C GLY A 26 -18.44 -7.21 -1.35
N TRP A 27 -17.86 -8.32 -1.77
CA TRP A 27 -16.43 -8.56 -1.63
C TRP A 27 -15.83 -9.25 -2.85
N LEU A 28 -14.53 -9.04 -3.02
CA LEU A 28 -13.81 -9.48 -4.19
C LEU A 28 -12.37 -9.81 -3.84
N LEU A 29 -11.90 -10.95 -4.33
CA LEU A 29 -10.50 -11.38 -4.27
C LEU A 29 -9.98 -11.55 -5.70
N GLY A 30 -8.78 -11.05 -5.96
CA GLY A 30 -8.20 -11.14 -7.29
C GLY A 30 -6.76 -10.67 -7.38
N ILE A 31 -6.31 -10.46 -8.62
CA ILE A 31 -5.01 -9.91 -8.96
C ILE A 31 -5.25 -8.57 -9.65
N ARG A 32 -4.54 -7.54 -9.20
CA ARG A 32 -4.59 -6.19 -9.77
C ARG A 32 -3.17 -5.69 -9.98
N ALA A 33 -2.89 -5.17 -11.17
CA ALA A 33 -1.69 -4.38 -11.41
C ALA A 33 -1.80 -3.04 -10.65
N VAL A 34 -0.95 -2.85 -9.66
CA VAL A 34 -0.76 -1.53 -9.04
C VAL A 34 0.24 -0.80 -9.93
N SER A 35 -0.24 0.19 -10.69
CA SER A 35 0.63 1.03 -11.51
C SER A 35 1.07 2.23 -10.70
N GLU A 36 2.33 2.24 -10.30
CA GLU A 36 3.04 3.47 -9.96
C GLU A 36 3.99 3.75 -11.13
N GLN A 37 3.73 4.83 -11.87
CA GLN A 37 4.65 5.40 -12.86
C GLN A 37 5.06 4.45 -14.01
N GLY A 38 4.10 3.68 -14.55
CA GLY A 38 4.29 2.91 -15.80
C GLY A 38 4.94 1.54 -15.64
N ASN A 39 5.19 1.09 -14.41
CA ASN A 39 5.59 -0.30 -14.14
C ASN A 39 4.39 -1.08 -13.56
N CYS A 40 3.96 -2.13 -14.25
CA CYS A 40 2.86 -2.98 -13.79
C CYS A 40 3.36 -3.94 -12.70
N ASP A 41 3.00 -3.68 -11.44
CA ASP A 41 3.27 -4.58 -10.32
C ASP A 41 1.99 -5.35 -9.95
N PRO A 42 1.75 -6.56 -10.52
CA PRO A 42 0.58 -7.35 -10.19
C PRO A 42 0.67 -7.83 -8.75
N ARG A 43 -0.37 -7.60 -7.97
CA ARG A 43 -0.48 -8.02 -6.56
C ARG A 43 -1.82 -8.67 -6.31
N PHE A 44 -1.87 -9.57 -5.32
CA PHE A 44 -3.15 -10.05 -4.80
C PHE A 44 -3.85 -8.92 -4.06
N PHE A 45 -5.17 -8.84 -4.17
CA PHE A 45 -5.94 -7.83 -3.47
C PHE A 45 -7.26 -8.38 -2.96
N PHE A 46 -7.72 -7.79 -1.87
CA PHE A 46 -9.03 -8.03 -1.29
C PHE A 46 -9.78 -6.71 -1.19
N SER A 47 -10.88 -6.59 -1.91
CA SER A 47 -11.79 -5.44 -1.85
C SER A 47 -13.07 -5.81 -1.11
N LEU A 48 -13.55 -4.89 -0.28
CA LEU A 48 -14.78 -5.03 0.50
C LEU A 48 -15.53 -3.70 0.52
N LYS A 49 -16.83 -3.77 0.33
CA LYS A 49 -17.76 -2.66 0.59
C LYS A 49 -18.96 -3.21 1.36
N THR A 50 -19.10 -2.78 2.61
CA THR A 50 -20.26 -3.14 3.44
C THR A 50 -21.48 -2.34 3.05
N ASP A 51 -22.65 -2.77 3.53
CA ASP A 51 -23.95 -2.19 3.16
C ASP A 51 -24.02 -0.67 3.42
N ARG A 52 -23.42 -0.22 4.53
CA ARG A 52 -23.41 1.19 4.97
C ARG A 52 -22.20 1.98 4.48
N ALA A 53 -21.22 1.34 3.85
CA ALA A 53 -19.99 2.01 3.43
C ALA A 53 -20.22 2.85 2.17
N HIS A 54 -19.75 4.10 2.20
CA HIS A 54 -19.81 5.00 1.04
C HIS A 54 -18.75 4.67 -0.03
N LYS A 55 -17.63 4.05 0.37
CA LYS A 55 -16.50 3.72 -0.51
C LYS A 55 -16.05 2.28 -0.29
N VAL A 56 -15.49 1.69 -1.35
CA VAL A 56 -14.84 0.37 -1.31
C VAL A 56 -13.48 0.52 -0.63
N THR A 57 -13.17 -0.34 0.33
CA THR A 57 -11.80 -0.48 0.86
C THR A 57 -11.11 -1.63 0.15
N SER A 58 -9.87 -1.44 -0.27
CA SER A 58 -9.03 -2.48 -0.88
C SER A 58 -7.72 -2.61 -0.13
N ILE A 59 -7.37 -3.84 0.26
CA ILE A 59 -6.05 -4.16 0.81
C ILE A 59 -5.29 -5.04 -0.20
N HIS A 60 -3.98 -4.87 -0.26
CA HIS A 60 -3.11 -5.54 -1.24
C HIS A 60 -2.04 -6.38 -0.53
N SER A 61 -1.56 -7.43 -1.19
CA SER A 61 -0.37 -8.15 -0.73
C SER A 61 0.87 -7.27 -0.83
N ASN A 62 1.77 -7.38 0.15
CA ASN A 62 3.08 -6.72 0.08
C ASN A 62 4.00 -7.35 -0.97
N GLY A 63 3.81 -8.64 -1.27
CA GLY A 63 4.53 -9.38 -2.30
C GLY A 63 3.87 -9.26 -3.68
N GLN A 64 4.70 -9.28 -4.71
CA GLN A 64 4.29 -9.37 -6.11
C GLN A 64 3.70 -10.76 -6.40
N TYR A 65 2.66 -10.80 -7.22
CA TYR A 65 2.10 -12.01 -7.81
C TYR A 65 3.15 -12.69 -8.71
N LEU A 66 3.35 -13.99 -8.50
CA LEU A 66 4.21 -14.82 -9.35
C LEU A 66 3.31 -15.66 -10.28
N PRO A 67 3.43 -15.52 -11.61
CA PRO A 67 2.68 -16.35 -12.54
C PRO A 67 3.18 -17.81 -12.50
N ASN A 68 2.30 -18.76 -12.82
CA ASN A 68 2.60 -20.20 -12.91
C ASN A 68 3.05 -20.85 -11.60
N THR A 69 2.73 -20.25 -10.45
CA THR A 69 2.97 -20.83 -9.13
C THR A 69 1.67 -20.98 -8.37
N TRP A 70 1.46 -22.12 -7.72
CA TRP A 70 0.33 -22.30 -6.81
C TRP A 70 0.45 -21.34 -5.62
N ALA A 71 -0.65 -20.70 -5.25
CA ALA A 71 -0.75 -19.88 -4.07
C ALA A 71 -2.08 -20.14 -3.36
N HIS A 72 -2.03 -20.29 -2.04
CA HIS A 72 -3.22 -20.38 -1.21
C HIS A 72 -3.63 -18.97 -0.77
N LEU A 73 -4.84 -18.54 -1.15
CA LEU A 73 -5.38 -17.24 -0.77
C LEU A 73 -6.56 -17.42 0.18
N ALA A 74 -6.56 -16.65 1.27
CA ALA A 74 -7.71 -16.57 2.16
C ALA A 74 -8.01 -15.11 2.52
N VAL A 75 -9.30 -14.80 2.67
CA VAL A 75 -9.77 -13.49 3.14
C VAL A 75 -10.77 -13.70 4.25
N THR A 76 -10.74 -12.83 5.27
CA THR A 76 -11.65 -12.92 6.42
C THR A 76 -12.22 -11.56 6.76
N TYR A 77 -13.48 -11.53 7.16
CA TYR A 77 -14.12 -10.33 7.67
C TYR A 77 -15.05 -10.69 8.83
N ASP A 78 -14.82 -10.10 9.99
CA ASP A 78 -15.56 -10.38 11.24
C ASP A 78 -16.60 -9.31 11.59
N GLY A 79 -16.87 -8.37 10.68
CA GLY A 79 -17.73 -7.21 10.92
C GLY A 79 -16.98 -5.94 11.30
N LEU A 80 -15.66 -6.02 11.55
CA LEU A 80 -14.81 -4.88 11.87
C LEU A 80 -13.43 -4.94 11.19
N TYR A 81 -12.80 -6.12 11.15
CA TYR A 81 -11.49 -6.34 10.57
C TYR A 81 -11.61 -7.12 9.27
N MET A 82 -11.15 -6.53 8.17
CA MET A 82 -10.91 -7.25 6.93
C MET A 82 -9.44 -7.65 6.84
N LYS A 83 -9.14 -8.91 6.53
CA LYS A 83 -7.78 -9.45 6.47
C LYS A 83 -7.56 -10.24 5.20
N LEU A 84 -6.33 -10.19 4.68
CA LEU A 84 -5.86 -10.94 3.51
C LEU A 84 -4.69 -11.82 3.92
N TYR A 85 -4.73 -13.09 3.52
CA TYR A 85 -3.70 -14.09 3.77
C TYR A 85 -3.22 -14.70 2.46
N VAL A 86 -1.91 -14.88 2.34
CA VAL A 86 -1.24 -15.54 1.20
C VAL A 86 -0.33 -16.63 1.75
N ASN A 87 -0.51 -17.87 1.28
CA ASN A 87 0.19 -19.07 1.76
C ASN A 87 0.16 -19.20 3.29
N GLY A 88 -1.01 -18.92 3.86
CA GLY A 88 -1.25 -18.93 5.30
C GLY A 88 -0.80 -17.66 6.03
N ALA A 89 0.14 -16.86 5.53
CA ALA A 89 0.60 -15.65 6.21
C ALA A 89 -0.38 -14.47 6.05
N GLN A 90 -0.69 -13.75 7.14
CA GLN A 90 -1.49 -12.51 7.06
C GLN A 90 -0.65 -11.40 6.42
N VAL A 91 -1.04 -10.93 5.24
CA VAL A 91 -0.29 -9.91 4.46
C VAL A 91 -0.96 -8.55 4.43
N GLY A 92 -2.21 -8.44 4.88
CA GLY A 92 -2.94 -7.17 4.95
C GLY A 92 -4.08 -7.19 5.96
N VAL A 93 -4.36 -6.03 6.55
CA VAL A 93 -5.48 -5.81 7.47
C VAL A 93 -5.99 -4.38 7.33
N SER A 94 -7.31 -4.18 7.43
CA SER A 94 -7.93 -2.85 7.52
C SER A 94 -9.17 -2.88 8.43
N ARG A 95 -9.53 -1.71 8.95
CA ARG A 95 -10.70 -1.45 9.79
C ARG A 95 -11.65 -0.40 9.20
N GLU A 96 -11.43 0.03 7.96
CA GLU A 96 -12.22 1.09 7.33
C GLU A 96 -13.66 0.65 7.04
N GLN A 97 -13.89 -0.66 6.91
CA GLN A 97 -15.21 -1.24 6.71
C GLN A 97 -15.77 -1.72 8.05
N SER A 98 -17.06 -1.51 8.27
CA SER A 98 -17.74 -1.99 9.46
C SER A 98 -19.18 -2.44 9.17
N GLY A 99 -19.70 -3.31 10.04
CA GLY A 99 -21.06 -3.84 9.96
C GLY A 99 -21.24 -4.93 8.90
N ASN A 100 -22.50 -5.22 8.58
CA ASN A 100 -22.85 -6.33 7.69
C ASN A 100 -22.49 -6.00 6.23
N VAL A 101 -21.98 -7.00 5.51
CA VAL A 101 -21.69 -6.87 4.07
C VAL A 101 -22.97 -6.63 3.26
N PHE A 102 -24.05 -7.33 3.63
CA PHE A 102 -25.37 -7.19 3.01
C PHE A 102 -26.41 -6.83 4.08
N SER A 103 -27.33 -5.93 3.75
CA SER A 103 -28.49 -5.66 4.61
C SER A 103 -29.44 -6.85 4.66
N TYR A 104 -30.39 -6.79 5.58
CA TYR A 104 -31.49 -7.76 5.66
C TYR A 104 -32.26 -7.89 4.33
N LEU A 105 -32.37 -6.79 3.58
CA LEU A 105 -33.06 -6.76 2.29
C LEU A 105 -32.20 -7.38 1.18
N THR A 106 -30.90 -7.09 1.15
CA THR A 106 -30.03 -7.52 0.04
C THR A 106 -29.42 -8.90 0.23
N LYS A 107 -29.44 -9.47 1.45
CA LYS A 107 -28.91 -10.82 1.73
C LYS A 107 -29.55 -11.93 0.89
N LYS A 108 -30.76 -11.73 0.34
CA LYS A 108 -31.48 -12.71 -0.48
C LYS A 108 -31.12 -12.64 -1.97
N CYS A 109 -30.61 -11.52 -2.49
CA CYS A 109 -30.16 -11.40 -3.87
C CYS A 109 -28.66 -11.13 -3.95
N LYS A 110 -27.88 -12.19 -3.68
CA LYS A 110 -26.41 -12.20 -3.82
C LYS A 110 -25.97 -13.28 -4.80
N VAL A 111 -24.89 -13.02 -5.54
CA VAL A 111 -24.32 -13.99 -6.49
C VAL A 111 -22.82 -14.13 -6.29
N LEU A 112 -22.38 -15.37 -6.14
CA LEU A 112 -20.97 -15.75 -6.12
C LEU A 112 -20.53 -16.04 -7.55
N MET A 113 -19.45 -15.39 -7.98
CA MET A 113 -18.80 -15.65 -9.26
C MET A 113 -17.37 -16.13 -9.00
N VAL A 114 -16.90 -17.07 -9.81
CA VAL A 114 -15.53 -17.58 -9.77
C VAL A 114 -14.96 -17.56 -11.20
N GLY A 115 -13.69 -17.15 -11.33
CA GLY A 115 -12.97 -17.11 -12.60
C GLY A 115 -13.17 -15.82 -13.42
N GLY A 116 -14.00 -14.88 -12.96
CA GLY A 116 -14.19 -13.60 -13.62
C GLY A 116 -15.49 -12.91 -13.24
N ASN A 117 -15.85 -11.87 -14.00
CA ASN A 117 -17.14 -11.20 -13.92
C ASN A 117 -17.72 -10.92 -15.32
N ALA A 118 -18.92 -10.35 -15.37
CA ALA A 118 -19.59 -9.97 -16.63
C ALA A 118 -18.84 -8.89 -17.44
N LEU A 119 -17.95 -8.11 -16.83
CA LEU A 119 -17.21 -6.99 -17.45
C LEU A 119 -15.83 -7.39 -18.03
N ASN A 120 -15.62 -8.66 -18.38
CA ASN A 120 -14.37 -9.16 -18.99
C ASN A 120 -13.09 -9.09 -18.14
N HIS A 121 -13.20 -8.96 -16.83
CA HIS A 121 -12.08 -9.14 -15.89
C HIS A 121 -11.88 -10.62 -15.53
N ASN A 122 -11.52 -11.43 -16.53
CA ASN A 122 -11.41 -12.88 -16.40
C ASN A 122 -10.05 -13.27 -15.80
N TYR A 123 -10.05 -14.26 -14.90
CA TYR A 123 -8.83 -14.90 -14.47
C TYR A 123 -8.42 -15.98 -15.48
N ARG A 124 -7.11 -16.03 -15.79
CA ARG A 124 -6.50 -17.05 -16.63
C ARG A 124 -5.50 -17.83 -15.79
N GLY A 125 -5.90 -19.02 -15.36
CA GLY A 125 -5.08 -19.91 -14.55
C GLY A 125 -5.93 -21.04 -13.97
N ALA A 126 -5.29 -21.89 -13.17
CA ALA A 126 -5.96 -23.00 -12.48
C ALA A 126 -6.52 -22.56 -11.13
N VAL A 127 -7.63 -23.18 -10.72
CA VAL A 127 -8.20 -23.09 -9.38
C VAL A 127 -8.52 -24.51 -8.94
N GLU A 128 -7.94 -24.95 -7.83
CA GLU A 128 -8.14 -26.31 -7.32
C GLU A 128 -9.37 -26.39 -6.41
N ARG A 129 -9.45 -25.51 -5.40
CA ARG A 129 -10.46 -25.59 -4.34
C ARG A 129 -10.93 -24.21 -3.90
N VAL A 130 -12.25 -24.06 -3.74
CA VAL A 130 -12.88 -22.86 -3.18
C VAL A 130 -13.78 -23.24 -2.01
N ASN A 131 -13.47 -22.66 -0.84
CA ASN A 131 -14.26 -22.81 0.37
C ASN A 131 -14.82 -21.46 0.79
N LEU A 132 -16.09 -21.43 1.20
CA LEU A 132 -16.75 -20.26 1.78
C LEU A 132 -17.32 -20.62 3.15
N TRP A 133 -16.99 -19.84 4.17
CA TRP A 133 -17.40 -20.06 5.55
C TRP A 133 -18.36 -18.96 6.02
N ARG A 134 -19.24 -19.31 6.97
CA ARG A 134 -20.17 -18.38 7.63
C ARG A 134 -19.47 -17.47 8.64
N GLU A 135 -18.31 -17.89 9.14
CA GLU A 135 -17.54 -17.21 10.18
C GLU A 135 -16.14 -16.83 9.67
N ALA A 136 -15.57 -15.79 10.28
CA ALA A 136 -14.20 -15.38 10.02
C ALA A 136 -13.22 -16.42 10.58
N ARG A 137 -12.51 -17.11 9.69
CA ARG A 137 -11.52 -18.13 10.06
C ARG A 137 -10.31 -17.50 10.75
N GLY A 138 -9.83 -18.11 11.83
CA GLY A 138 -8.58 -17.72 12.47
C GLY A 138 -7.34 -18.21 11.71
N GLN A 139 -6.18 -17.62 11.99
CA GLN A 139 -4.88 -18.01 11.40
C GLN A 139 -4.62 -19.52 11.43
N ARG A 140 -4.85 -20.17 12.58
CA ARG A 140 -4.63 -21.62 12.74
C ARG A 140 -5.56 -22.44 11.86
N GLN A 141 -6.83 -22.03 11.76
CA GLN A 141 -7.81 -22.68 10.89
C GLN A 141 -7.42 -22.54 9.41
N ILE A 142 -7.00 -21.35 8.98
CA ILE A 142 -6.54 -21.11 7.61
C ILE A 142 -5.34 -22.00 7.25
N ILE A 143 -4.38 -22.17 8.17
CA ILE A 143 -3.23 -23.07 7.94
C ILE A 143 -3.69 -24.52 7.80
N ARG A 144 -4.64 -24.99 8.62
CA ARG A 144 -5.22 -26.35 8.50
C ARG A 144 -5.96 -26.54 7.19
N ASP A 145 -6.82 -25.58 6.82
CA ASP A 145 -7.61 -25.59 5.57
C ASP A 145 -6.68 -25.63 4.33
N MET A 146 -5.53 -24.93 4.40
CA MET A 146 -4.49 -24.95 3.38
C MET A 146 -3.83 -26.33 3.24
N GLN A 147 -3.54 -27.00 4.36
CA GLN A 147 -2.97 -28.36 4.39
C GLN A 147 -3.97 -29.45 4.00
N GLY A 148 -5.23 -29.10 3.73
CA GLY A 148 -6.29 -30.07 3.44
C GLY A 148 -6.77 -30.85 4.66
N HIS A 149 -6.42 -30.39 5.87
CA HIS A 149 -6.88 -31.01 7.11
C HIS A 149 -8.27 -30.51 7.48
N GLU A 150 -9.22 -31.43 7.54
CA GLU A 150 -10.61 -31.12 7.87
C GLU A 150 -10.91 -31.40 9.34
N ASP A 151 -11.54 -30.43 9.99
CA ASP A 151 -12.07 -30.57 11.34
C ASP A 151 -13.59 -30.79 11.24
N PRO A 152 -14.13 -31.95 11.68
CA PRO A 152 -15.57 -32.21 11.63
C PRO A 152 -16.40 -31.15 12.37
N GLN A 153 -15.81 -30.46 13.35
CA GLN A 153 -16.49 -29.39 14.09
C GLN A 153 -16.72 -28.13 13.26
N ASP A 154 -15.96 -27.94 12.19
CA ASP A 154 -16.08 -26.77 11.30
C ASP A 154 -17.23 -26.94 10.28
N ALA A 155 -17.68 -28.19 10.02
CA ALA A 155 -18.68 -28.51 9.00
C ALA A 155 -19.98 -27.66 9.04
N PRO A 156 -20.58 -27.33 10.21
CA PRO A 156 -21.77 -26.47 10.26
C PRO A 156 -21.56 -25.06 9.70
N GLN A 157 -20.32 -24.57 9.77
CA GLN A 157 -19.93 -23.23 9.32
C GLN A 157 -19.55 -23.19 7.84
N LEU A 158 -19.33 -24.34 7.20
CA LEU A 158 -19.02 -24.41 5.79
C LEU A 158 -20.29 -24.14 4.96
N VAL A 159 -20.23 -23.12 4.11
CA VAL A 159 -21.34 -22.72 3.24
C VAL A 159 -21.19 -23.35 1.86
N ILE A 160 -19.99 -23.25 1.29
CA ILE A 160 -19.66 -23.80 -0.03
C ILE A 160 -18.33 -24.50 0.07
N ARG A 161 -18.27 -25.68 -0.54
CA ARG A 161 -17.04 -26.39 -0.87
C ARG A 161 -17.12 -26.79 -2.34
N GLU A 162 -16.17 -26.29 -3.10
CA GLU A 162 -16.08 -26.56 -4.53
C GLU A 162 -14.70 -27.11 -4.88
N THR A 163 -14.70 -28.28 -5.52
CA THR A 163 -13.53 -28.98 -6.06
C THR A 163 -13.53 -29.00 -7.59
N PHE A 164 -14.60 -28.49 -8.23
CA PHE A 164 -14.78 -28.39 -9.68
C PHE A 164 -14.74 -29.72 -10.42
N GLU A 165 -14.94 -30.86 -9.75
CA GLU A 165 -15.07 -32.17 -10.41
C GLU A 165 -16.31 -32.25 -11.31
N HIS A 166 -17.41 -31.59 -10.92
CA HIS A 166 -18.68 -31.61 -11.65
C HIS A 166 -19.32 -30.21 -11.69
N PRO A 167 -18.69 -29.21 -12.34
CA PRO A 167 -19.07 -27.81 -12.19
C PRO A 167 -20.48 -27.53 -12.71
N ALA A 168 -20.92 -28.25 -13.75
CA ALA A 168 -22.26 -28.14 -14.33
C ALA A 168 -23.42 -28.47 -13.36
N ARG A 169 -23.16 -29.17 -12.25
CA ARG A 169 -24.20 -29.48 -11.25
C ARG A 169 -24.46 -28.33 -10.28
N LYS A 170 -23.49 -27.43 -10.07
CA LYS A 170 -23.54 -26.40 -9.02
C LYS A 170 -23.38 -24.97 -9.57
N TRP A 171 -22.85 -24.81 -10.78
CA TRP A 171 -22.51 -23.53 -11.36
C TRP A 171 -23.22 -23.29 -12.68
N LEU A 172 -23.51 -22.01 -12.95
CA LEU A 172 -24.02 -21.52 -14.22
C LEU A 172 -22.94 -20.71 -14.92
N THR A 173 -22.81 -20.88 -16.22
CA THR A 173 -21.88 -20.11 -17.05
C THR A 173 -22.48 -18.73 -17.35
N VAL A 174 -21.65 -17.69 -17.33
CA VAL A 174 -22.11 -16.29 -17.46
C VAL A 174 -21.86 -15.70 -18.86
N LYS A 175 -20.89 -16.25 -19.62
CA LYS A 175 -20.47 -15.72 -20.93
C LYS A 175 -20.62 -16.74 -22.05
N ASP A 176 -19.62 -17.60 -22.19
CA ASP A 176 -19.39 -18.38 -23.40
C ASP A 176 -20.02 -19.78 -23.34
N GLY A 177 -20.84 -20.06 -22.32
CA GLY A 177 -21.49 -21.36 -22.15
C GLY A 177 -20.58 -22.48 -21.68
N SER A 178 -19.25 -22.31 -21.73
CA SER A 178 -18.26 -23.33 -21.38
C SER A 178 -17.82 -23.27 -19.91
N PHE A 179 -17.64 -24.45 -19.32
CA PHE A 179 -17.00 -24.61 -18.02
C PHE A 179 -15.47 -24.68 -18.18
N PRO A 180 -14.69 -24.34 -17.14
CA PRO A 180 -13.25 -24.58 -17.14
C PRO A 180 -12.92 -26.04 -17.45
N GLN A 181 -11.84 -26.27 -18.19
CA GLN A 181 -11.37 -27.64 -18.48
C GLN A 181 -10.71 -28.23 -17.23
N GLN A 182 -11.02 -29.49 -16.94
CA GLN A 182 -10.30 -30.26 -15.93
C GLN A 182 -8.94 -30.66 -16.51
N GLU A 183 -7.87 -30.40 -15.77
CA GLU A 183 -6.53 -30.81 -16.16
C GLU A 183 -6.33 -32.28 -15.72
N GLU A 184 -6.55 -33.24 -16.62
CA GLU A 184 -6.38 -34.67 -16.34
C GLU A 184 -4.88 -35.07 -16.30
N GLY A 185 -4.29 -34.99 -15.11
CA GLY A 185 -3.22 -35.89 -14.65
C GLY A 185 -1.77 -35.67 -15.10
N VAL A 186 -0.91 -35.31 -14.13
CA VAL A 186 0.24 -36.18 -13.82
C VAL A 186 -0.27 -37.16 -12.77
N GLY A 187 -0.59 -38.38 -13.19
CA GLY A 187 -1.06 -39.43 -12.28
C GLY A 187 0.02 -39.87 -11.29
N GLY A 188 -0.32 -39.86 -10.01
CA GLY A 188 0.52 -40.44 -8.95
C GLY A 188 -0.16 -40.34 -7.60
N SER A 189 -0.67 -41.47 -7.13
CA SER A 189 -1.04 -41.70 -5.72
C SER A 189 -0.06 -40.98 -4.78
N GLY A 190 -0.55 -40.04 -3.97
CA GLY A 190 0.21 -39.44 -2.85
C GLY A 190 1.41 -38.58 -3.23
N SER A 191 1.21 -37.42 -3.85
CA SER A 191 2.20 -36.32 -3.82
C SER A 191 1.52 -35.04 -4.28
N GLY A 192 1.09 -34.20 -3.34
CA GLY A 192 0.61 -32.85 -3.64
C GLY A 192 1.62 -32.14 -4.52
N GLY A 193 1.14 -31.51 -5.59
CA GLY A 193 1.90 -30.47 -6.27
C GLY A 193 2.30 -29.50 -5.18
N SER A 194 3.56 -29.56 -4.76
CA SER A 194 4.05 -28.81 -3.61
C SER A 194 3.78 -27.36 -3.95
N LEU A 195 2.74 -26.78 -3.35
CA LEU A 195 2.77 -25.37 -3.00
C LEU A 195 4.16 -25.21 -2.41
N ASP A 196 5.04 -24.50 -3.12
CA ASP A 196 6.31 -24.06 -2.56
C ASP A 196 5.91 -23.09 -1.45
N THR A 197 5.55 -23.71 -0.33
CA THR A 197 4.93 -23.13 0.86
C THR A 197 6.00 -22.53 1.73
N THR A 198 7.27 -22.55 1.30
CA THR A 198 8.33 -21.77 1.92
C THR A 198 8.17 -20.30 1.56
N LEU A 199 7.12 -19.68 2.10
CA LEU A 199 7.43 -18.53 2.93
C LEU A 199 8.06 -19.12 4.18
N GLU A 200 9.38 -19.08 4.29
CA GLU A 200 10.04 -19.26 5.58
C GLU A 200 9.72 -18.01 6.41
N PRO A 201 8.82 -18.06 7.41
CA PRO A 201 9.11 -17.31 8.61
C PRO A 201 10.43 -17.90 9.15
N PRO A 202 11.42 -17.08 9.56
CA PRO A 202 12.52 -17.63 10.32
C PRO A 202 11.90 -18.40 11.48
N THR A 203 12.27 -19.67 11.67
CA THR A 203 11.68 -20.48 12.74
C THR A 203 11.86 -19.71 14.05
N CYS A 204 10.83 -19.57 14.87
CA CYS A 204 11.07 -19.10 16.24
C CYS A 204 12.00 -20.11 16.92
N GLY A 205 13.23 -19.69 17.17
CA GLY A 205 14.34 -20.52 17.65
C GLY A 205 15.50 -20.65 16.67
N GLN A 206 15.41 -20.07 15.45
CA GLN A 206 16.51 -20.04 14.48
C GLN A 206 17.57 -19.03 14.87
N THR A 207 17.16 -17.95 15.51
CA THR A 207 18.06 -16.94 16.02
C THR A 207 18.07 -17.00 17.54
N ILE A 208 19.22 -16.64 18.11
CA ILE A 208 19.37 -16.40 19.55
C ILE A 208 18.28 -15.44 20.07
N CYS A 209 17.74 -14.56 19.20
CA CYS A 209 16.71 -13.59 19.53
C CYS A 209 15.28 -14.15 19.65
N ASP A 210 15.07 -15.44 19.40
CA ASP A 210 13.75 -16.08 19.57
C ASP A 210 13.67 -16.90 20.86
N ASN A 211 14.81 -17.12 21.52
CA ASN A 211 14.86 -17.78 22.82
C ASN A 211 14.38 -16.81 23.91
N VAL A 212 13.31 -17.19 24.63
CA VAL A 212 12.67 -16.34 25.66
C VAL A 212 13.67 -15.92 26.75
N GLU A 213 14.55 -16.83 27.19
CA GLU A 213 15.57 -16.53 28.19
C GLU A 213 16.60 -15.54 27.65
N VAL A 214 17.01 -15.68 26.38
CA VAL A 214 17.96 -14.75 25.77
C VAL A 214 17.30 -13.39 25.55
N VAL A 215 16.06 -13.31 25.06
CA VAL A 215 15.34 -12.04 24.87
C VAL A 215 15.14 -11.31 26.20
N THR A 216 14.75 -12.05 27.24
CA THR A 216 14.51 -11.49 28.57
C THR A 216 15.82 -11.02 29.22
N ASN A 217 16.94 -11.64 28.88
CA ASN A 217 18.26 -11.32 29.44
C ASN A 217 19.19 -10.55 28.47
N TYR A 218 18.76 -10.19 27.25
CA TYR A 218 19.59 -9.56 26.21
C TYR A 218 20.16 -8.21 26.64
N ASN A 219 19.40 -7.47 27.44
CA ASN A 219 19.84 -6.19 28.00
C ASN A 219 20.67 -6.34 29.28
N ARG A 220 20.54 -7.47 29.98
CA ARG A 220 21.24 -7.74 31.24
C ARG A 220 22.59 -8.43 31.02
N THR A 221 22.73 -9.17 29.93
CA THR A 221 23.89 -10.03 29.65
C THR A 221 24.62 -9.53 28.41
N TRP A 222 25.70 -8.77 28.62
CA TRP A 222 26.42 -8.09 27.53
C TRP A 222 27.02 -9.05 26.51
N THR A 223 27.35 -10.27 26.91
CA THR A 223 27.94 -11.34 26.08
C THR A 223 27.01 -11.81 24.95
N PHE A 224 25.70 -11.56 25.03
CA PHE A 224 24.76 -11.87 23.93
C PHE A 224 24.84 -10.85 22.78
N ARG A 225 25.50 -9.71 22.97
CA ARG A 225 25.66 -8.64 21.96
C ARG A 225 26.89 -8.92 21.10
N LYS A 226 26.75 -9.88 20.18
CA LYS A 226 27.76 -10.09 19.13
C LYS A 226 27.93 -8.82 18.29
N PRO A 227 29.14 -8.54 17.79
CA PRO A 227 29.34 -7.44 16.86
C PRO A 227 28.42 -7.54 15.64
N LYS A 228 27.82 -6.42 15.24
CA LYS A 228 26.90 -6.34 14.10
C LYS A 228 27.36 -5.28 13.14
N THR A 229 27.25 -5.54 11.85
CA THR A 229 27.52 -4.54 10.80
C THR A 229 26.22 -4.25 10.05
N MET A 230 25.76 -3.00 10.15
CA MET A 230 24.54 -2.51 9.55
C MET A 230 24.85 -1.78 8.25
N ARG A 231 24.31 -2.26 7.13
CA ARG A 231 24.45 -1.60 5.84
C ARG A 231 23.37 -0.54 5.67
N TYR A 232 23.76 0.67 5.29
CA TYR A 232 22.82 1.71 4.94
C TYR A 232 23.25 2.43 3.65
N ARG A 233 22.26 3.02 3.00
CA ARG A 233 22.46 3.78 1.77
C ARG A 233 21.99 5.21 1.97
N VAL A 234 22.86 6.16 1.62
CA VAL A 234 22.51 7.56 1.49
C VAL A 234 22.23 7.83 0.02
N VAL A 235 21.01 8.27 -0.29
CA VAL A 235 20.68 8.75 -1.63
C VAL A 235 20.83 10.27 -1.63
N ASN A 236 21.79 10.79 -2.38
CA ASN A 236 22.07 12.22 -2.44
C ASN A 236 21.59 12.79 -3.78
N VAL A 237 20.71 13.78 -3.74
CA VAL A 237 20.15 14.39 -4.95
C VAL A 237 21.01 15.57 -5.38
N TRP A 238 21.42 15.59 -6.63
CA TRP A 238 22.20 16.63 -7.29
C TRP A 238 21.29 17.40 -8.26
N ASP A 239 21.74 18.60 -8.66
CA ASP A 239 21.11 19.27 -9.80
C ASP A 239 21.41 18.51 -11.10
N ASP A 240 20.66 18.80 -12.16
CA ASP A 240 20.80 18.14 -13.46
C ASP A 240 22.21 18.32 -14.06
N ALA A 241 22.89 19.39 -13.65
CA ALA A 241 24.26 19.68 -14.04
C ALA A 241 25.32 18.95 -13.20
N GLY A 242 24.92 18.17 -12.18
CA GLY A 242 25.82 17.41 -11.32
C GLY A 242 26.80 18.27 -10.51
N ARG A 243 26.49 19.55 -10.27
CA ARG A 243 27.39 20.51 -9.62
C ARG A 243 26.99 20.82 -8.18
N ARG A 244 25.69 20.75 -7.85
CA ARG A 244 25.17 21.12 -6.54
C ARG A 244 24.49 19.92 -5.88
N PRO A 245 25.16 19.20 -4.97
CA PRO A 245 24.49 18.17 -4.17
C PRO A 245 23.51 18.78 -3.16
N THR A 246 22.66 17.94 -2.59
CA THR A 246 21.77 18.29 -1.46
C THR A 246 22.57 18.30 -0.16
N VAL A 247 23.44 17.31 0.02
CA VAL A 247 24.39 17.20 1.15
C VAL A 247 25.80 17.01 0.60
N MET A 248 26.79 17.75 1.11
CA MET A 248 28.17 17.61 0.63
C MET A 248 28.76 16.25 1.01
N PRO A 249 29.60 15.62 0.18
CA PRO A 249 30.21 14.33 0.49
C PRO A 249 30.94 14.30 1.84
N HIS A 250 31.63 15.39 2.20
CA HIS A 250 32.28 15.53 3.50
C HIS A 250 31.29 15.45 4.68
N GLN A 251 30.10 16.05 4.56
CA GLN A 251 29.08 15.99 5.61
C GLN A 251 28.54 14.57 5.77
N ILE A 252 28.35 13.84 4.66
CA ILE A 252 27.93 12.42 4.70
C ILE A 252 28.97 11.60 5.47
N GLN A 253 30.26 11.82 5.19
CA GLN A 253 31.34 11.08 5.85
C GLN A 253 31.45 11.42 7.34
N LEU A 254 31.27 12.69 7.71
CA LEU A 254 31.29 13.11 9.11
C LEU A 254 30.13 12.49 9.91
N GLN A 255 28.91 12.52 9.36
CA GLN A 255 27.76 11.85 9.96
C GLN A 255 27.95 10.33 10.05
N HIS A 256 28.61 9.72 9.05
CA HIS A 256 28.94 8.30 9.09
C HIS A 256 29.91 7.95 10.23
N GLN A 257 30.90 8.80 10.47
CA GLN A 257 31.83 8.64 11.59
C GLN A 257 31.11 8.80 12.93
N ASP A 258 30.26 9.82 13.07
CA ASP A 258 29.47 10.05 14.27
C ASP A 258 28.51 8.89 14.55
N LEU A 259 27.87 8.34 13.51
CA LEU A 259 27.00 7.18 13.61
C LEU A 259 27.77 5.95 14.13
N ASN A 260 28.95 5.67 13.56
CA ASN A 260 29.80 4.58 14.05
C ASN A 260 30.26 4.82 15.49
N LYS A 261 30.62 6.06 15.85
CA LYS A 261 31.05 6.41 17.21
C LYS A 261 29.92 6.25 18.24
N ALA A 262 28.71 6.68 17.90
CA ALA A 262 27.54 6.59 18.77
C ALA A 262 27.14 5.13 19.06
N PHE A 263 27.29 4.25 18.06
CA PHE A 263 26.90 2.85 18.16
C PHE A 263 28.05 1.89 18.50
N ALA A 264 29.29 2.38 18.55
CA ALA A 264 30.48 1.61 18.90
C ALA A 264 30.36 0.94 20.27
N VAL A 265 29.75 1.63 21.26
CA VAL A 265 29.51 1.06 22.60
C VAL A 265 28.72 -0.24 22.50
N TYR A 266 27.81 -0.38 21.54
CA TYR A 266 26.96 -1.57 21.39
C TYR A 266 27.57 -2.65 20.48
N ASN A 267 28.84 -2.54 20.09
CA ASN A 267 29.47 -3.36 19.06
C ASN A 267 28.75 -3.32 17.71
N ILE A 268 28.07 -2.21 17.39
CA ILE A 268 27.38 -2.03 16.11
C ILE A 268 28.21 -1.10 15.24
N THR A 269 28.65 -1.60 14.11
CA THR A 269 29.30 -0.82 13.04
C THR A 269 28.32 -0.58 11.91
N TRP A 270 28.53 0.51 11.17
CA TRP A 270 27.72 0.91 10.04
C TRP A 270 28.57 0.92 8.77
N GLU A 271 28.02 0.40 7.68
CA GLU A 271 28.64 0.36 6.34
C GLU A 271 27.85 1.28 5.40
N LEU A 272 28.50 2.35 4.92
CA LEU A 272 27.89 3.38 4.09
C LEU A 272 27.98 3.02 2.59
N SER A 273 26.86 3.15 1.89
CA SER A 273 26.83 3.26 0.42
C SER A 273 26.19 4.58 0.00
N VAL A 274 26.74 5.28 -0.99
CA VAL A 274 26.16 6.53 -1.49
C VAL A 274 25.63 6.33 -2.90
N HIS A 275 24.39 6.72 -3.15
CA HIS A 275 23.77 6.71 -4.46
C HIS A 275 23.39 8.13 -4.87
N ASN A 276 23.98 8.63 -5.96
CA ASN A 276 23.71 9.98 -6.43
C ASN A 276 22.60 9.97 -7.50
N VAL A 277 21.63 10.87 -7.37
CA VAL A 277 20.53 11.06 -8.34
C VAL A 277 20.58 12.49 -8.86
N THR A 278 20.67 12.70 -10.17
CA THR A 278 20.68 14.05 -10.79
C THR A 278 19.26 14.43 -11.20
N ASN A 279 18.64 15.36 -10.47
CA ASN A 279 17.31 15.87 -10.78
C ASN A 279 17.08 17.24 -10.10
N SER A 280 17.17 18.34 -10.84
CA SER A 280 17.02 19.70 -10.27
C SER A 280 15.62 19.92 -9.68
N SER A 281 14.58 19.35 -10.30
CA SER A 281 13.20 19.46 -9.82
C SER A 281 13.04 18.79 -8.46
N LEU A 282 13.53 17.55 -8.30
CA LEU A 282 13.51 16.84 -7.02
C LEU A 282 14.40 17.49 -5.97
N ARG A 283 15.56 18.02 -6.36
CA ARG A 283 16.49 18.71 -5.46
C ARG A 283 15.83 19.94 -4.81
N ASN A 284 15.14 20.73 -5.62
CA ASN A 284 14.59 22.02 -5.19
C ASN A 284 13.21 21.89 -4.53
N ARG A 285 12.51 20.77 -4.69
CA ARG A 285 11.23 20.51 -4.00
C ARG A 285 11.41 20.26 -2.51
N LEU A 286 10.45 20.74 -1.73
CA LEU A 286 10.38 20.48 -0.30
C LEU A 286 9.77 19.09 -0.05
N VAL A 287 10.30 18.39 0.95
CA VAL A 287 9.70 17.15 1.45
C VAL A 287 9.10 17.46 2.81
N LEU A 288 7.79 17.31 2.94
CA LEU A 288 7.11 17.51 4.22
C LEU A 288 7.26 16.23 5.04
N ALA A 289 7.93 16.35 6.18
CA ALA A 289 7.89 15.34 7.24
C ALA A 289 6.81 15.77 8.23
N ASN A 290 5.88 14.87 8.54
CA ASN A 290 4.77 15.04 9.49
C ASN A 290 3.53 15.85 9.04
N CYS A 291 3.47 16.36 7.80
CA CYS A 291 2.22 16.85 7.20
C CYS A 291 1.90 16.01 5.97
N ASP A 292 0.76 15.33 5.98
CA ASP A 292 0.29 14.61 4.79
C ASP A 292 -0.17 15.63 3.74
N ILE A 293 0.20 15.40 2.48
CA ILE A 293 -0.20 16.31 1.41
C ILE A 293 -1.70 16.27 1.15
N SER A 294 -2.39 15.21 1.57
CA SER A 294 -3.85 15.12 1.49
C SER A 294 -4.57 16.10 2.40
N LYS A 295 -3.90 16.50 3.49
CA LYS A 295 -4.42 17.39 4.52
C LYS A 295 -4.26 18.87 4.16
N VAL A 296 -3.31 19.20 3.29
CA VAL A 296 -3.10 20.58 2.83
C VAL A 296 -4.30 21.07 2.03
N GLY A 297 -5.00 22.08 2.57
CA GLY A 297 -6.16 22.70 1.92
C GLY A 297 -7.38 21.78 1.85
N ASP A 298 -7.70 21.11 2.95
CA ASP A 298 -8.84 20.21 3.06
C ASP A 298 -10.06 20.83 3.78
N GLU A 299 -10.05 22.15 3.95
CA GLU A 299 -11.05 22.97 4.67
C GLU A 299 -11.04 22.79 6.20
N ALA A 300 -10.17 21.92 6.74
CA ALA A 300 -9.87 21.85 8.15
C ALA A 300 -8.51 22.53 8.43
N CYS A 301 -8.35 23.14 9.61
CA CYS A 301 -7.03 23.55 10.04
C CYS A 301 -6.33 22.37 10.71
N ASP A 302 -5.37 21.78 10.00
CA ASP A 302 -4.48 20.75 10.53
C ASP A 302 -3.23 21.39 11.17
N PRO A 303 -3.05 21.28 12.50
CA PRO A 303 -1.92 21.90 13.20
C PRO A 303 -0.55 21.44 12.67
N GLU A 304 -0.45 20.19 12.21
CA GLU A 304 0.76 19.65 11.60
C GLU A 304 1.10 20.27 10.24
N CYS A 305 0.13 20.84 9.54
CA CYS A 305 0.27 21.52 8.25
C CYS A 305 0.25 23.05 8.39
N ASN A 306 0.21 23.57 9.62
CA ASN A 306 0.21 24.99 9.93
C ASN A 306 1.61 25.63 9.87
N HIS A 307 2.19 25.72 8.68
CA HIS A 307 3.52 26.29 8.46
C HIS A 307 3.55 27.15 7.18
N THR A 308 4.47 28.11 7.08
CA THR A 308 4.59 29.01 5.91
C THR A 308 4.82 28.27 4.60
N LEU A 309 5.52 27.13 4.66
CA LEU A 309 5.88 26.29 3.51
C LEU A 309 4.69 25.54 2.88
N THR A 310 3.61 25.37 3.63
CA THR A 310 2.33 24.77 3.18
C THR A 310 1.26 25.84 2.95
N GLY A 311 1.61 27.12 3.08
CA GLY A 311 0.66 28.23 3.01
C GLY A 311 -0.23 28.36 4.25
N PHE A 312 0.21 27.86 5.41
CA PHE A 312 -0.61 27.69 6.62
C PHE A 312 -1.84 26.84 6.33
N ASP A 313 -1.58 25.63 5.82
CA ASP A 313 -2.61 24.70 5.38
C ASP A 313 -3.46 25.25 4.23
N ALA A 314 -2.79 25.74 3.17
CA ALA A 314 -3.42 26.49 2.08
C ALA A 314 -4.34 27.66 2.51
N GLY A 315 -4.15 28.16 3.73
CA GLY A 315 -4.92 29.25 4.33
C GLY A 315 -5.94 28.79 5.38
N ASP A 316 -6.18 27.49 5.55
CA ASP A 316 -7.20 26.95 6.47
C ASP A 316 -6.86 27.21 7.94
N CYS A 317 -5.57 27.29 8.28
CA CYS A 317 -5.12 27.63 9.63
C CYS A 317 -5.03 29.13 9.93
N LYS A 318 -5.36 30.01 8.97
CA LYS A 318 -5.41 31.45 9.22
C LYS A 318 -6.80 31.89 9.70
N ARG A 319 -6.85 32.32 10.97
CA ARG A 319 -8.07 32.87 11.61
C ARG A 319 -8.60 34.15 10.98
N HIS A 320 -7.73 34.97 10.38
CA HIS A 320 -8.10 36.17 9.62
C HIS A 320 -7.79 35.94 8.15
N ARG A 321 -8.82 35.58 7.38
CA ARG A 321 -8.75 35.56 5.92
C ARG A 321 -8.73 37.01 5.44
N SER A 322 -7.54 37.56 5.20
CA SER A 322 -7.37 38.79 4.42
C SER A 322 -8.21 38.68 3.15
N ARG A 323 -9.05 39.68 2.88
CA ARG A 323 -9.85 39.70 1.66
C ARG A 323 -8.92 39.96 0.48
N CYS A 324 -8.76 39.00 -0.42
CA CYS A 324 -8.02 39.21 -1.66
C CYS A 324 -8.77 40.24 -2.53
N PRO A 325 -8.16 41.40 -2.86
CA PRO A 325 -8.77 42.39 -3.73
C PRO A 325 -9.02 41.86 -5.14
N GLU A 326 -10.15 42.24 -5.77
CA GLU A 326 -10.51 41.75 -7.11
C GLU A 326 -9.47 42.08 -8.19
N TYR A 327 -8.79 43.23 -8.08
CA TYR A 327 -7.76 43.64 -9.04
C TYR A 327 -6.46 42.82 -8.96
N LYS A 328 -6.30 42.01 -7.90
CA LYS A 328 -5.14 41.15 -7.71
C LYS A 328 -5.35 39.73 -8.21
N GLN A 329 -6.60 39.29 -8.28
CA GLN A 329 -6.93 37.92 -8.70
C GLN A 329 -6.62 37.70 -10.18
N GLY A 330 -5.62 36.86 -10.47
CA GLY A 330 -5.28 36.50 -11.86
C GLY A 330 -4.67 37.66 -12.66
N ASN A 331 -3.95 38.57 -11.99
CA ASN A 331 -3.33 39.74 -12.62
C ASN A 331 -1.98 39.42 -13.30
N GLY A 332 -1.58 38.15 -13.34
CA GLY A 332 -0.30 37.69 -13.86
C GLY A 332 0.86 37.81 -12.86
N VAL A 333 0.57 38.05 -11.58
CA VAL A 333 1.54 38.13 -10.47
C VAL A 333 1.05 37.19 -9.37
N CYS A 334 1.93 36.41 -8.74
CA CYS A 334 1.52 35.61 -7.59
C CYS A 334 1.41 36.49 -6.33
N ASP A 335 0.18 36.91 -6.01
CA ASP A 335 -0.14 37.69 -4.82
C ASP A 335 -0.33 36.76 -3.59
N PRO A 336 0.53 36.84 -2.54
CA PRO A 336 0.48 35.91 -1.39
C PRO A 336 -0.83 35.95 -0.58
N GLU A 337 -1.56 37.06 -0.65
CA GLU A 337 -2.88 37.25 -0.02
C GLU A 337 -4.04 36.62 -0.82
N CYS A 338 -3.78 36.23 -2.07
CA CYS A 338 -4.70 35.56 -2.98
C CYS A 338 -4.30 34.08 -3.22
N ASN A 339 -3.16 33.65 -2.66
CA ASN A 339 -2.61 32.31 -2.84
C ASN A 339 -3.23 31.27 -1.88
N TRP A 340 -4.55 31.16 -1.89
CA TRP A 340 -5.35 30.22 -1.09
C TRP A 340 -6.30 29.42 -1.97
N ASP A 341 -6.80 28.30 -1.46
CA ASP A 341 -7.67 27.41 -2.23
C ASP A 341 -8.97 28.11 -2.68
N ASN A 342 -9.56 28.94 -1.81
CA ASN A 342 -10.78 29.70 -2.09
C ASN A 342 -10.63 30.79 -3.17
N PHE A 343 -9.41 31.18 -3.52
CA PHE A 343 -9.08 32.09 -4.62
C PHE A 343 -8.37 31.37 -5.77
N PHE A 344 -8.47 30.03 -5.81
CA PHE A 344 -7.84 29.17 -6.81
C PHE A 344 -6.33 29.42 -6.95
N TYR A 345 -5.64 29.70 -5.84
CA TYR A 345 -4.21 30.02 -5.81
C TYR A 345 -3.87 31.18 -6.75
N ASP A 346 -4.61 32.28 -6.58
CA ASP A 346 -4.56 33.49 -7.40
C ASP A 346 -4.94 33.23 -8.88
N ASN A 347 -6.08 32.56 -9.08
CA ASN A 347 -6.52 32.07 -10.40
C ASN A 347 -5.43 31.29 -11.17
N GLY A 348 -4.54 30.63 -10.44
CA GLY A 348 -3.46 29.81 -10.98
C GLY A 348 -2.11 30.53 -11.15
N ASP A 349 -2.03 31.84 -10.92
CA ASP A 349 -0.78 32.60 -11.07
C ASP A 349 0.31 32.09 -10.11
N CYS A 350 -0.06 31.68 -8.90
CA CYS A 350 0.88 31.14 -7.93
C CYS A 350 1.38 29.72 -8.22
N CYS A 351 0.76 29.04 -9.19
CA CYS A 351 1.16 27.73 -9.69
C CYS A 351 1.67 27.76 -11.14
N ASN A 352 1.87 28.95 -11.71
CA ASN A 352 2.36 29.13 -13.06
C ASN A 352 3.90 29.33 -13.07
N PRO A 353 4.68 28.43 -13.70
CA PRO A 353 6.13 28.54 -13.74
C PRO A 353 6.65 29.74 -14.54
N ASN A 354 5.82 30.36 -15.37
CA ASN A 354 6.17 31.58 -16.12
C ASN A 354 6.00 32.86 -15.27
N VAL A 355 5.28 32.77 -14.14
CA VAL A 355 4.93 33.90 -13.28
C VAL A 355 5.75 33.90 -11.99
N THR A 356 5.97 32.73 -11.39
CA THR A 356 6.60 32.62 -10.06
C THR A 356 7.46 31.37 -9.91
N ASP A 357 8.27 31.35 -8.86
CA ASP A 357 8.98 30.14 -8.40
C ASP A 357 7.99 29.18 -7.74
N VAL A 358 7.35 28.35 -8.58
CA VAL A 358 6.34 27.36 -8.19
C VAL A 358 6.84 26.36 -7.14
N THR A 359 8.15 26.19 -6.98
CA THR A 359 8.73 25.33 -5.93
C THR A 359 8.51 25.89 -4.52
N LYS A 360 8.12 27.16 -4.40
CA LYS A 360 7.85 27.87 -3.14
C LYS A 360 6.42 28.35 -3.01
N THR A 361 5.77 28.71 -4.11
CA THR A 361 4.46 29.38 -4.08
C THR A 361 3.29 28.48 -4.47
N CYS A 362 3.51 27.37 -5.16
CA CYS A 362 2.41 26.53 -5.61
C CYS A 362 1.96 25.57 -4.49
N PHE A 363 0.92 25.96 -3.75
CA PHE A 363 0.34 25.14 -2.67
C PHE A 363 -0.73 24.17 -3.16
N ASN A 364 -1.20 24.32 -4.40
CA ASN A 364 -2.20 23.43 -4.99
C ASN A 364 -1.68 21.98 -5.10
N ARG A 365 -2.25 21.09 -4.28
CA ARG A 365 -1.90 19.65 -4.25
C ARG A 365 -2.09 18.94 -5.59
N SER A 366 -3.07 19.37 -6.39
CA SER A 366 -3.42 18.78 -7.68
C SER A 366 -2.50 19.26 -8.81
N SER A 367 -1.71 20.31 -8.56
CA SER A 367 -0.80 20.85 -9.56
C SER A 367 0.40 19.92 -9.80
N PRO A 368 0.83 19.72 -11.07
CA PRO A 368 2.10 19.06 -11.37
C PRO A 368 3.31 19.86 -10.87
N HIS A 369 3.12 21.17 -10.63
CA HIS A 369 4.14 22.12 -10.18
C HIS A 369 4.11 22.39 -8.66
N ARG A 370 3.36 21.60 -7.89
CA ARG A 370 3.29 21.73 -6.43
C ARG A 370 4.67 21.85 -5.78
N SER A 371 4.76 22.75 -4.81
CA SER A 371 5.97 23.11 -4.06
C SER A 371 6.48 21.98 -3.17
N ALA A 372 5.55 21.22 -2.57
CA ALA A 372 5.85 20.11 -1.68
C ALA A 372 5.60 18.73 -2.31
N LEU A 373 6.37 17.74 -1.88
CA LEU A 373 6.13 16.33 -2.13
C LEU A 373 5.91 15.61 -0.80
N CYS A 374 4.99 14.65 -0.82
CA CYS A 374 4.88 13.67 0.27
C CYS A 374 6.16 12.82 0.30
N LEU A 375 6.60 12.47 1.50
CA LEU A 375 7.74 11.59 1.73
C LEU A 375 7.63 10.28 0.94
N CYS A 376 6.43 9.68 0.86
CA CYS A 376 6.20 8.45 0.10
C CYS A 376 6.47 8.65 -1.41
N PHE A 377 5.93 9.72 -2.01
CA PHE A 377 6.19 10.06 -3.41
C PHE A 377 7.67 10.35 -3.66
N TYR A 378 8.32 11.09 -2.77
CA TYR A 378 9.75 11.40 -2.88
C TYR A 378 10.62 10.12 -2.85
N LEU A 379 10.29 9.19 -1.95
CA LEU A 379 10.96 7.89 -1.84
C LEU A 379 10.71 6.98 -3.06
N CYS A 380 9.51 7.02 -3.62
CA CYS A 380 9.17 6.27 -4.83
C CYS A 380 10.01 6.72 -6.03
N PHE A 381 10.26 8.04 -6.18
CA PHE A 381 11.16 8.57 -7.21
C PHE A 381 12.65 8.22 -6.98
N MET A 382 13.07 8.04 -5.73
CA MET A 382 14.49 7.87 -5.38
C MET A 382 14.96 6.42 -5.31
N SER A 383 14.05 5.44 -5.24
CA SER A 383 14.47 4.04 -5.12
C SER A 383 13.44 3.05 -5.67
N PRO A 384 13.59 2.59 -6.92
CA PRO A 384 12.88 1.41 -7.38
C PRO A 384 13.58 0.18 -6.77
N LYS A 385 12.90 -0.46 -5.80
CA LYS A 385 13.23 -1.78 -5.24
C LYS A 385 14.38 -1.84 -4.22
N ARG A 386 14.04 -2.28 -3.01
CA ARG A 386 14.62 -3.48 -2.35
C ARG A 386 13.89 -3.81 -1.05
N ARG A 387 13.64 -5.11 -0.83
CA ARG A 387 13.17 -5.68 0.44
C ARG A 387 14.28 -5.49 1.47
N TYR A 388 13.93 -5.05 2.68
CA TYR A 388 14.84 -4.88 3.84
C TYR A 388 15.82 -3.70 3.76
N SER A 389 15.32 -2.47 3.64
CA SER A 389 16.14 -1.27 3.82
C SER A 389 15.53 -0.36 4.90
N LEU A 390 16.34 -0.02 5.91
CA LEU A 390 16.05 1.10 6.81
C LEU A 390 16.40 2.38 6.06
N VAL A 391 15.40 3.22 5.81
CA VAL A 391 15.58 4.50 5.12
C VAL A 391 15.54 5.61 6.16
N PHE A 392 16.68 6.24 6.40
CA PHE A 392 16.78 7.46 7.21
C PHE A 392 16.89 8.65 6.27
N ASN A 393 16.02 9.65 6.43
CA ASN A 393 16.06 10.88 5.64
C ASN A 393 16.71 11.99 6.46
N PHE A 394 17.77 12.58 5.93
CA PHE A 394 18.43 13.73 6.50
C PHE A 394 18.42 14.87 5.47
N LYS A 395 17.33 15.64 5.43
CA LYS A 395 17.35 16.97 4.81
C LYS A 395 17.63 17.96 5.93
N SER A 396 18.90 18.34 6.09
CA SER A 396 19.45 19.26 7.10
C SER A 396 18.84 19.16 8.51
N PHE A 397 19.54 18.47 9.41
CA PHE A 397 19.28 18.54 10.86
C PHE A 397 19.47 19.95 11.47
N SER A 398 19.81 20.97 10.66
CA SER A 398 20.09 22.32 11.15
C SER A 398 18.85 23.15 11.50
N GLN A 399 17.62 22.65 11.30
CA GLN A 399 16.39 23.40 11.61
C GLN A 399 15.61 22.88 12.82
N ILE A 400 16.09 21.83 13.51
CA ILE A 400 15.41 21.26 14.70
C ILE A 400 16.17 21.58 16.00
N MET A 401 17.34 22.22 15.92
CA MET A 401 18.16 22.60 17.08
C MET A 401 18.44 24.11 17.12
N ASN A 402 17.39 24.92 16.99
CA ASN A 402 17.36 26.30 17.49
C ASN A 402 15.96 26.64 18.01
#